data_AF-A0A958KDC1-F1
#
_entry.id   AF-A0A958KDC1-F1
#
_cell.length_a   1.000
_cell.length_b   1.000
_cell.length_c   1.000
_cell.angle_alpha   90.00
_cell.angle_beta   90.00
_cell.angle_gamma   90.00
#
_symmetry.space_group_name_H-M   'P 1'
#
loop_
_entity.id
_entity.type
_entity.pdbx_description
1 polymer ?
#
loop_
_entity_poly.entity_id
_entity_poly.type
_entity_poly.pdbx_seq_one_letter_code
_entity_poly.pdbx_strand_id
1 'polypeptide(L)'
;MNKCFRYCQYPCFFENLLKDFPAAAVVTPEGESLFIKYETLADIGTLPVVAQIAHQYLQLKDGEIVIANDPYSGGTILSSYTLIMGLSVNEKKYRANNPQGAPADLLVVYRIAMKPRVIMAQSVDDEGIRIPPTPLYQPLAPPHERLNQHILSGLCEHPLSHPELETVLGKAIEQLSRCGEQFKVMSEALGFNWSKTTLKDYFKTSHRLMQDKIHEMALGECQIDLPYDATTTIKLRLEVTDGKVLFDFNGTDPSSILNLTDTATYGACVGAFLSSLDEKVPLNSGVFQVFDISAPTGACVNAAYPKAVNLGMTDGASLIGNLVLRALSQVDRSHDVALPGISQCSFEMEFAYDRRFYETLSPGSPATKDHKGTKGLSMWRRYHLDRRIEMMEALYPITALNYSFRPQSGGGGKYSGGDGEIKSLQVTEPAVLRWQLTMPLHGAEGAYGGKNGNPAEITVQRVGKKPEKLSAHGELNLEPGDVVSVKSAGGGGFGADA
;
A
#
# COMPACT_ATOMS: atom_id res chain seq x y z
N MET A 1 22.64 -0.66 -30.98
CA MET A 1 23.17 -0.85 -29.61
C MET A 1 23.12 0.39 -28.70
N ASN A 2 23.05 1.65 -29.19
CA ASN A 2 23.16 2.84 -28.32
C ASN A 2 21.83 3.49 -27.80
N LYS A 3 20.64 3.00 -28.16
CA LYS A 3 19.35 3.54 -27.64
C LYS A 3 18.85 2.80 -26.40
N CYS A 4 18.81 1.46 -26.40
CA CYS A 4 18.36 0.68 -25.23
C CYS A 4 19.20 0.95 -23.97
N PHE A 5 20.53 1.08 -24.11
CA PHE A 5 21.42 1.34 -22.97
C PHE A 5 21.15 2.69 -22.28
N ARG A 6 20.65 3.70 -23.00
CA ARG A 6 20.27 5.00 -22.43
C ARG A 6 19.00 4.90 -21.56
N TYR A 7 18.03 4.09 -21.95
CA TYR A 7 16.77 3.98 -21.21
C TYR A 7 16.89 3.12 -19.94
N CYS A 8 17.84 2.18 -19.91
CA CYS A 8 18.20 1.43 -18.69
C CYS A 8 18.76 2.34 -17.57
N GLN A 9 19.22 3.56 -17.88
CA GLN A 9 19.76 4.49 -16.89
C GLN A 9 18.66 5.23 -16.11
N TYR A 10 17.45 5.38 -16.67
CA TYR A 10 16.35 6.09 -16.02
C TYR A 10 15.89 5.39 -14.73
N PRO A 11 15.62 4.08 -14.70
CA PRO A 11 15.29 3.38 -13.46
C PRO A 11 16.37 3.55 -12.38
N CYS A 12 17.65 3.35 -12.73
CA CYS A 12 18.75 3.51 -11.77
C CYS A 12 18.90 4.95 -11.26
N PHE A 13 18.63 5.95 -12.10
CA PHE A 13 18.60 7.35 -11.69
C PHE A 13 17.54 7.57 -10.61
N PHE A 14 16.31 7.09 -10.85
CA PHE A 14 15.20 7.28 -9.92
C PHE A 14 15.32 6.43 -8.65
N GLU A 15 15.85 5.21 -8.75
CA GLU A 15 16.16 4.38 -7.58
C GLU A 15 17.13 5.10 -6.63
N ASN A 16 18.16 5.75 -7.18
CA ASN A 16 19.10 6.52 -6.38
C ASN A 16 18.48 7.81 -5.82
N LEU A 17 17.68 8.52 -6.62
CA LEU A 17 17.00 9.75 -6.21
C LEU A 17 16.03 9.49 -5.05
N LEU A 18 15.26 8.39 -5.13
CA LEU A 18 14.20 8.05 -4.18
C LEU A 18 14.64 7.02 -3.13
N LYS A 19 15.95 6.78 -2.97
CA LYS A 19 16.48 5.73 -2.09
C LYS A 19 16.00 5.86 -0.63
N ASP A 20 15.85 7.10 -0.14
CA ASP A 20 15.50 7.40 1.25
C ASP A 20 13.98 7.57 1.46
N PHE A 21 13.18 7.33 0.44
CA PHE A 21 11.72 7.44 0.49
C PHE A 21 11.08 6.06 0.54
N PRO A 22 10.27 5.70 1.55
CA PRO A 22 9.58 4.41 1.60
C PRO A 22 8.58 4.24 0.43
N ALA A 23 7.75 5.25 0.18
CA ALA A 23 6.76 5.28 -0.90
C ALA A 23 6.81 6.64 -1.62
N ALA A 24 7.28 6.66 -2.87
CA ALA A 24 7.42 7.87 -3.66
C ALA A 24 7.36 7.59 -5.17
N ALA A 25 6.96 8.59 -5.94
CA ALA A 25 6.91 8.50 -7.40
C ALA A 25 7.45 9.76 -8.05
N VAL A 26 7.95 9.62 -9.29
CA VAL A 26 8.16 10.75 -10.20
C VAL A 26 7.19 10.61 -11.36
N VAL A 27 6.37 11.63 -11.57
CA VAL A 27 5.29 11.61 -12.57
C VAL A 27 5.29 12.87 -13.42
N THR A 28 4.69 12.82 -14.61
CA THR A 28 4.41 14.01 -15.42
C THR A 28 3.18 14.74 -14.87
N PRO A 29 2.99 16.04 -15.20
CA PRO A 29 1.75 16.78 -14.98
C PRO A 29 0.50 16.06 -15.52
N GLU A 30 0.64 15.31 -16.60
CA GLU A 30 -0.43 14.52 -17.19
C GLU A 30 -0.74 13.22 -16.43
N GLY A 31 0.01 12.87 -15.38
CA GLY A 31 -0.18 11.66 -14.57
C GLY A 31 0.59 10.44 -15.06
N GLU A 32 1.46 10.58 -16.07
CA GLU A 32 2.29 9.48 -16.54
C GLU A 32 3.43 9.23 -15.55
N SER A 33 3.54 8.01 -15.04
CA SER A 33 4.56 7.60 -14.09
C SER A 33 5.88 7.34 -14.78
N LEU A 34 6.94 8.05 -14.41
CA LEU A 34 8.30 7.77 -14.87
C LEU A 34 8.93 6.65 -14.03
N PHE A 35 8.65 6.67 -12.73
CA PHE A 35 9.12 5.68 -11.77
C PHE A 35 8.26 5.70 -10.51
N ILE A 36 7.99 4.52 -9.95
CA ILE A 36 7.28 4.36 -8.67
C ILE A 36 8.12 3.48 -7.75
N LYS A 37 8.32 3.96 -6.52
CA LYS A 37 8.74 3.17 -5.36
C LYS A 37 7.56 3.08 -4.41
N TYR A 38 7.20 1.86 -4.01
CA TYR A 38 6.02 1.63 -3.19
C TYR A 38 6.33 0.84 -1.93
N GLU A 39 5.54 1.09 -0.90
CA GLU A 39 5.51 0.31 0.33
C GLU A 39 4.40 -0.74 0.27
N THR A 40 3.24 -0.37 -0.30
CA THR A 40 2.06 -1.21 -0.49
C THR A 40 1.63 -1.22 -1.97
N LEU A 41 0.92 -2.26 -2.41
CA LEU A 41 0.51 -2.36 -3.82
C LEU A 41 -0.34 -1.17 -4.29
N ALA A 42 -1.16 -0.61 -3.39
CA ALA A 42 -2.05 0.49 -3.71
C ALA A 42 -1.29 1.77 -4.11
N ASP A 43 -0.05 1.98 -3.64
CA ASP A 43 0.77 3.13 -4.02
C ASP A 43 0.99 3.22 -5.54
N ILE A 44 1.00 2.07 -6.23
CA ILE A 44 1.20 1.99 -7.69
C ILE A 44 0.10 2.74 -8.44
N GLY A 45 -1.15 2.63 -8.00
CA GLY A 45 -2.28 3.32 -8.63
C GLY A 45 -2.60 4.69 -8.04
N THR A 46 -2.33 4.88 -6.75
CA THR A 46 -2.76 6.07 -6.01
C THR A 46 -1.77 7.24 -6.13
N LEU A 47 -0.45 7.00 -6.05
CA LEU A 47 0.56 8.08 -6.12
C LEU A 47 0.48 8.92 -7.41
N PRO A 48 0.31 8.32 -8.61
CA PRO A 48 0.23 9.11 -9.84
C PRO A 48 -1.05 9.94 -9.92
N VAL A 49 -2.17 9.36 -9.48
CA VAL A 49 -3.49 10.00 -9.56
C VAL A 49 -3.58 11.20 -8.63
N VAL A 50 -3.13 11.10 -7.37
CA VAL A 50 -3.15 12.25 -6.46
C VAL A 50 -2.29 13.41 -6.96
N ALA A 51 -1.15 13.11 -7.59
CA ALA A 51 -0.28 14.12 -8.16
C ALA A 51 -0.88 14.80 -9.38
N GLN A 52 -1.49 14.01 -10.28
CA GLN A 52 -2.20 14.53 -11.44
C GLN A 52 -3.34 15.44 -11.01
N ILE A 53 -4.19 15.00 -10.07
CA ILE A 53 -5.31 15.78 -9.54
C ILE A 53 -4.80 17.06 -8.88
N ALA A 54 -3.78 16.97 -8.04
CA ALA A 54 -3.20 18.14 -7.37
C ALA A 54 -2.69 19.18 -8.37
N HIS A 55 -2.00 18.74 -9.43
CA HIS A 55 -1.50 19.64 -10.46
C HIS A 55 -2.63 20.22 -11.33
N GLN A 56 -3.67 19.44 -11.65
CA GLN A 56 -4.85 19.95 -12.36
C GLN A 56 -5.50 21.11 -11.60
N TYR A 57 -5.61 21.01 -10.27
CA TYR A 57 -6.21 22.07 -9.46
C TYR A 57 -5.29 23.26 -9.20
N LEU A 58 -4.00 23.03 -8.95
CA LEU A 58 -3.11 24.06 -8.39
C LEU A 58 -1.99 24.51 -9.33
N GLN A 59 -1.78 23.84 -10.48
CA GLN A 59 -0.76 24.18 -11.48
C GLN A 59 0.63 24.43 -10.86
N LEU A 60 1.11 23.44 -10.10
CA LEU A 60 2.33 23.53 -9.28
C LEU A 60 3.52 24.06 -10.07
N LYS A 61 4.26 24.98 -9.47
CA LYS A 61 5.53 25.51 -9.97
C LYS A 61 6.71 24.81 -9.33
N ASP A 62 7.91 25.13 -9.82
CA ASP A 62 9.15 24.57 -9.29
C ASP A 62 9.31 24.77 -7.78
N GLY A 63 9.50 23.66 -7.06
CA GLY A 63 9.71 23.59 -5.61
C GLY A 63 8.48 23.90 -4.76
N GLU A 64 7.33 24.26 -5.33
CA GLU A 64 6.08 24.37 -4.58
C GLU A 64 5.66 22.97 -4.10
N ILE A 65 5.20 22.88 -2.84
CA ILE A 65 4.73 21.62 -2.25
C ILE A 65 3.29 21.78 -1.80
N VAL A 66 2.48 20.78 -2.12
CA VAL A 66 1.10 20.64 -1.67
C VAL A 66 0.93 19.38 -0.84
N ILE A 67 -0.06 19.39 0.04
CA ILE A 67 -0.47 18.24 0.85
C ILE A 67 -1.85 17.75 0.41
N ALA A 68 -2.02 16.42 0.43
CA ALA A 68 -3.31 15.76 0.23
C ALA A 68 -3.33 14.42 0.97
N ASN A 69 -4.51 13.93 1.36
CA ASN A 69 -4.69 12.55 1.83
C ASN A 69 -6.04 11.94 1.41
N ASP A 70 -6.89 12.70 0.72
CA ASP A 70 -8.23 12.26 0.33
C ASP A 70 -8.18 11.00 -0.57
N PRO A 71 -8.69 9.84 -0.11
CA PRO A 71 -8.65 8.60 -0.86
C PRO A 71 -9.38 8.69 -2.21
N TYR A 72 -10.45 9.47 -2.25
CA TYR A 72 -11.25 9.71 -3.46
C TYR A 72 -10.58 10.68 -4.45
N SER A 73 -9.44 11.25 -4.06
CA SER A 73 -8.57 12.08 -4.89
C SER A 73 -7.17 11.45 -5.06
N GLY A 74 -7.06 10.12 -4.98
CA GLY A 74 -5.79 9.38 -5.14
C GLY A 74 -4.97 9.22 -3.85
N GLY A 75 -5.51 9.57 -2.69
CA GLY A 75 -4.97 9.16 -1.40
C GLY A 75 -5.14 7.66 -1.15
N THR A 76 -4.75 7.21 0.04
CA THR A 76 -4.97 5.81 0.48
C THR A 76 -5.87 5.79 1.69
N ILE A 77 -5.34 6.18 2.84
CA ILE A 77 -6.05 6.31 4.11
C ILE A 77 -5.80 7.70 4.70
N LEU A 78 -6.70 8.16 5.57
CA LEU A 78 -6.59 9.51 6.12
C LEU A 78 -5.37 9.72 7.03
N SER A 79 -4.78 8.66 7.58
CA SER A 79 -3.50 8.73 8.30
C SER A 79 -2.27 8.74 7.39
N SER A 80 -2.44 8.66 6.07
CA SER A 80 -1.37 8.70 5.08
C SER A 80 -1.38 10.01 4.30
N TYR A 81 -0.49 10.93 4.69
CA TYR A 81 -0.36 12.22 4.04
C TYR A 81 0.54 12.10 2.82
N THR A 82 0.16 12.74 1.72
CA THR A 82 0.94 12.78 0.48
C THR A 82 1.38 14.20 0.22
N LEU A 83 2.69 14.40 0.11
CA LEU A 83 3.29 15.64 -0.34
C LEU A 83 3.61 15.55 -1.82
N ILE A 84 3.22 16.55 -2.60
CA ILE A 84 3.50 16.63 -4.04
C ILE A 84 4.29 17.90 -4.30
N MET A 85 5.50 17.75 -4.84
CA MET A 85 6.39 18.86 -5.19
C MET A 85 6.49 19.03 -6.71
N GLY A 86 6.38 20.26 -7.20
CA GLY A 86 6.67 20.57 -8.61
C GLY A 86 8.19 20.60 -8.89
N LEU A 87 8.61 20.06 -10.02
CA LEU A 87 9.99 20.11 -10.52
C LEU A 87 10.07 20.61 -11.96
N SER A 88 10.95 21.58 -12.18
CA SER A 88 11.33 22.06 -13.50
C SER A 88 12.68 21.46 -13.93
N VAL A 89 12.74 20.97 -15.17
CA VAL A 89 13.95 20.32 -15.73
C VAL A 89 14.87 21.28 -16.47
N ASN A 90 14.44 22.52 -16.77
CA ASN A 90 15.23 23.51 -17.51
C ASN A 90 15.13 24.95 -16.95
N GLU A 91 15.38 25.15 -15.66
CA GLU A 91 15.22 26.46 -14.99
C GLU A 91 15.92 27.64 -15.67
N LYS A 92 17.18 27.45 -16.12
CA LYS A 92 18.02 28.54 -16.67
C LYS A 92 17.44 29.18 -17.93
N LYS A 93 16.72 28.41 -18.76
CA LYS A 93 16.11 28.90 -20.00
C LYS A 93 14.71 29.51 -19.77
N TYR A 94 14.02 29.08 -18.71
CA TYR A 94 12.64 29.49 -18.42
C TYR A 94 12.54 30.70 -17.50
N ARG A 95 13.36 30.83 -16.45
CA ARG A 95 13.32 32.01 -15.55
C ARG A 95 13.64 33.32 -16.27
N ALA A 96 14.42 33.28 -17.35
CA ALA A 96 14.71 34.45 -18.18
C ALA A 96 13.47 34.98 -18.93
N ASN A 97 12.49 34.13 -19.22
CA ASN A 97 11.33 34.46 -20.06
C ASN A 97 10.00 34.51 -19.30
N ASN A 98 9.94 34.04 -18.05
CA ASN A 98 8.70 34.00 -17.29
C ASN A 98 8.92 34.25 -15.77
N PRO A 99 8.95 35.53 -15.32
CA PRO A 99 9.29 35.88 -13.94
C PRO A 99 8.25 35.42 -12.90
N GLN A 100 7.02 35.09 -13.33
CA GLN A 100 5.98 34.55 -12.44
C GLN A 100 6.07 33.02 -12.24
N GLY A 101 7.02 32.36 -12.92
CA GLY A 101 7.22 30.91 -12.88
C GLY A 101 6.31 30.14 -13.85
N ALA A 102 6.89 29.19 -14.58
CA ALA A 102 6.12 28.25 -15.40
C ALA A 102 5.63 27.07 -14.55
N PRO A 103 4.54 26.39 -14.96
CA PRO A 103 4.15 25.11 -14.38
C PRO A 103 5.32 24.11 -14.44
N ALA A 104 5.39 23.25 -13.44
CA ALA A 104 6.39 22.20 -13.34
C ALA A 104 6.32 21.22 -14.53
N ASP A 105 7.48 20.72 -14.94
CA ASP A 105 7.60 19.71 -16.00
C ASP A 105 7.40 18.28 -15.47
N LEU A 106 7.70 18.07 -14.18
CA LEU A 106 7.59 16.81 -13.46
C LEU A 106 7.08 17.08 -12.05
N LEU A 107 6.56 16.05 -11.39
CA LEU A 107 6.12 16.08 -10.00
C LEU A 107 6.84 14.97 -9.23
N VAL A 108 7.29 15.29 -8.01
CA VAL A 108 7.76 14.30 -7.04
C VAL A 108 6.68 14.12 -5.99
N VAL A 109 6.24 12.89 -5.84
CA VAL A 109 5.18 12.50 -4.91
C VAL A 109 5.82 11.72 -3.79
N TYR A 110 5.54 12.08 -2.55
CA TYR A 110 6.03 11.37 -1.37
C TYR A 110 4.88 11.11 -0.40
N ARG A 111 4.64 9.83 -0.10
CA ARG A 111 3.65 9.41 0.88
C ARG A 111 4.28 9.13 2.22
N ILE A 112 3.63 9.65 3.25
CA ILE A 112 4.02 9.59 4.64
C ILE A 112 2.91 8.89 5.39
N ALA A 113 3.11 7.60 5.66
CA ALA A 113 2.18 6.82 6.45
C ALA A 113 2.39 7.11 7.94
N MET A 114 1.38 7.65 8.60
CA MET A 114 1.32 7.69 10.06
C MET A 114 0.61 6.45 10.58
N LYS A 115 0.84 6.11 11.85
CA LYS A 115 0.19 4.97 12.49
C LYS A 115 -1.33 5.12 12.33
N PRO A 116 -2.02 4.18 11.65
CA PRO A 116 -3.46 4.26 11.50
C PRO A 116 -4.13 3.97 12.84
N ARG A 117 -5.41 4.31 12.92
CA ARG A 117 -6.29 3.91 14.01
C ARG A 117 -7.13 2.72 13.57
N VAL A 118 -7.42 1.80 14.48
CA VAL A 118 -8.42 0.76 14.23
C VAL A 118 -9.80 1.38 14.49
N ILE A 119 -10.43 1.87 13.42
CA ILE A 119 -11.73 2.54 13.47
C ILE A 119 -12.76 1.67 12.74
N MET A 120 -13.88 1.39 13.41
CA MET A 120 -15.04 0.75 12.79
C MET A 120 -15.94 1.81 12.14
N ALA A 121 -15.45 2.42 11.07
CA ALA A 121 -16.16 3.48 10.36
C ALA A 121 -17.07 2.91 9.26
N GLN A 122 -18.20 3.56 9.04
CA GLN A 122 -19.05 3.33 7.86
C GLN A 122 -18.84 4.42 6.81
N SER A 123 -18.52 5.64 7.27
CA SER A 123 -18.16 6.78 6.43
C SER A 123 -16.66 7.07 6.52
N VAL A 124 -16.04 7.48 5.41
CA VAL A 124 -14.66 8.02 5.39
C VAL A 124 -14.52 9.23 6.31
N ASP A 125 -15.59 10.00 6.49
CA ASP A 125 -15.59 11.19 7.32
C ASP A 125 -15.49 10.84 8.83
N ASP A 126 -15.73 9.58 9.21
CA ASP A 126 -15.50 9.06 10.56
C ASP A 126 -14.05 8.55 10.77
N GLU A 127 -13.26 8.44 9.70
CA GLU A 127 -11.90 7.87 9.75
C GLU A 127 -10.82 8.90 10.14
N GLY A 128 -11.11 10.19 10.01
CA GLY A 128 -10.12 11.25 10.23
C GLY A 128 -10.36 12.51 9.40
N ILE A 129 -9.29 13.28 9.19
CA ILE A 129 -9.33 14.53 8.44
C ILE A 129 -9.07 14.27 6.97
N ARG A 130 -9.99 14.68 6.11
CA ARG A 130 -9.85 14.58 4.66
C ARG A 130 -9.33 15.91 4.10
N ILE A 131 -8.16 15.85 3.46
CA ILE A 131 -7.40 16.97 2.94
C ILE A 131 -7.35 16.83 1.42
N PRO A 132 -8.15 17.63 0.67
CA PRO A 132 -7.96 17.73 -0.78
C PRO A 132 -6.62 18.41 -1.09
N PRO A 133 -6.12 18.40 -2.34
CA PRO A 133 -4.89 19.11 -2.69
C PRO A 133 -4.86 20.54 -2.16
N THR A 134 -3.94 20.79 -1.23
CA THR A 134 -3.89 22.03 -0.44
C THR A 134 -2.46 22.59 -0.44
N PRO A 135 -2.24 23.88 -0.79
CA PRO A 135 -0.91 24.51 -0.76
C PRO A 135 -0.27 24.50 0.62
N LEU A 136 0.97 23.98 0.71
CA LEU A 136 1.70 23.89 1.99
C LEU A 136 3.03 24.66 1.98
N TYR A 137 3.79 24.62 0.88
CA TYR A 137 5.10 25.28 0.79
C TYR A 137 5.28 26.03 -0.54
N GLN A 138 5.80 27.25 -0.48
CA GLN A 138 6.09 28.12 -1.61
C GLN A 138 7.53 28.66 -1.52
N PRO A 139 8.49 28.15 -2.31
CA PRO A 139 9.92 28.48 -2.14
C PRO A 139 10.27 29.93 -2.51
N LEU A 140 9.49 30.54 -3.41
CA LEU A 140 9.72 31.90 -3.89
C LEU A 140 9.14 32.98 -2.97
N ALA A 141 8.30 32.60 -2.00
CA ALA A 141 7.79 33.53 -1.00
C ALA A 141 8.91 34.00 -0.04
N PRO A 142 8.74 35.15 0.62
CA PRO A 142 9.60 35.58 1.72
C PRO A 142 9.79 34.44 2.74
N PRO A 143 10.99 34.26 3.34
CA PRO A 143 11.29 33.11 4.20
C PRO A 143 10.24 32.78 5.28
N HIS A 144 9.59 33.80 5.85
CA HIS A 144 8.56 33.64 6.89
C HIS A 144 7.17 33.28 6.34
N GLU A 145 6.95 33.39 5.03
CA GLU A 145 5.70 33.06 4.32
C GLU A 145 5.82 31.79 3.48
N ARG A 146 7.01 31.19 3.39
CA ARG A 146 7.23 29.99 2.56
C ARG A 146 6.38 28.81 3.00
N LEU A 147 6.23 28.61 4.30
CA LEU A 147 5.36 27.57 4.85
C LEU A 147 4.01 28.19 5.15
N ASN A 148 2.93 27.55 4.68
CA ASN A 148 1.57 27.97 5.01
C ASN A 148 1.23 27.59 6.45
N GLN A 149 1.68 28.41 7.41
CA GLN A 149 1.52 28.16 8.83
C GLN A 149 0.04 28.08 9.25
N HIS A 150 -0.85 28.86 8.63
CA HIS A 150 -2.27 28.82 8.97
C HIS A 150 -2.89 27.46 8.68
N ILE A 151 -2.57 26.85 7.54
CA ILE A 151 -3.05 25.52 7.19
C ILE A 151 -2.40 24.47 8.09
N LEU A 152 -1.09 24.53 8.29
CA LEU A 152 -0.38 23.57 9.13
C LEU A 152 -0.88 23.59 10.57
N SER A 153 -0.98 24.77 11.20
CA SER A 153 -1.51 24.92 12.55
C SER A 153 -2.97 24.47 12.63
N GLY A 154 -3.82 24.81 11.65
CA GLY A 154 -5.20 24.34 11.62
C GLY A 154 -5.33 22.82 11.54
N LEU A 155 -4.46 22.17 10.77
CA LEU A 155 -4.38 20.70 10.74
C LEU A 155 -3.89 20.16 12.09
N CYS A 156 -2.79 20.66 12.63
CA CYS A 156 -2.20 20.15 13.88
C CYS A 156 -3.12 20.32 15.09
N GLU A 157 -3.89 21.40 15.17
CA GLU A 157 -4.85 21.67 16.26
C GLU A 157 -6.15 20.86 16.13
N HIS A 158 -6.38 20.19 15.00
CA HIS A 158 -7.59 19.40 14.82
C HIS A 158 -7.59 18.17 15.76
N PRO A 159 -8.69 17.86 16.48
CA PRO A 159 -8.73 16.77 17.47
C PRO A 159 -8.40 15.37 16.92
N LEU A 160 -8.59 15.16 15.61
CA LEU A 160 -8.29 13.89 14.92
C LEU A 160 -6.89 13.85 14.28
N SER A 161 -6.09 14.91 14.41
CA SER A 161 -4.71 14.92 13.88
C SER A 161 -3.76 14.13 14.77
N HIS A 162 -2.70 13.62 14.14
CA HIS A 162 -1.64 12.97 14.88
C HIS A 162 -0.77 14.00 15.62
N PRO A 163 -0.39 13.79 16.90
CA PRO A 163 0.36 14.77 17.69
C PRO A 163 1.71 15.19 17.07
N GLU A 164 2.38 14.27 16.39
CA GLU A 164 3.66 14.53 15.71
C GLU A 164 3.54 15.08 14.29
N LEU A 165 2.33 15.42 13.81
CA LEU A 165 2.09 15.79 12.40
C LEU A 165 3.02 16.92 11.94
N GLU A 166 3.15 17.99 12.72
CA GLU A 166 4.01 19.14 12.38
C GLU A 166 5.46 18.72 12.18
N THR A 167 6.01 17.95 13.12
CA THR A 167 7.41 17.51 13.07
C THR A 167 7.65 16.58 11.88
N VAL A 168 6.72 15.67 11.61
CA VAL A 168 6.81 14.72 10.51
C VAL A 168 6.72 15.43 9.16
N LEU A 169 5.75 16.33 8.97
CA LEU A 169 5.61 17.11 7.74
C LEU A 169 6.80 18.05 7.52
N GLY A 170 7.31 18.70 8.58
CA GLY A 170 8.50 19.56 8.48
C GLY A 170 9.72 18.81 7.95
N LYS A 171 10.02 17.63 8.51
CA LYS A 171 11.11 16.75 8.03
C LYS A 171 10.87 16.29 6.59
N ALA A 172 9.64 15.95 6.24
CA ALA A 172 9.31 15.48 4.89
C ALA A 172 9.43 16.59 3.82
N ILE A 173 9.05 17.83 4.17
CA ILE A 173 9.23 19.02 3.31
C ILE A 173 10.72 19.26 3.04
N GLU A 174 11.56 19.20 4.08
CA GLU A 174 13.01 19.34 3.93
C GLU A 174 13.60 18.23 3.05
N GLN A 175 13.17 16.98 3.29
CA GLN A 175 13.60 15.82 2.52
C GLN A 175 13.22 15.94 1.03
N LEU A 176 11.99 16.38 0.73
CA LEU A 176 11.53 16.63 -0.64
C LEU A 176 12.30 17.78 -1.30
N SER A 177 12.51 18.88 -0.59
CA SER A 177 13.25 20.03 -1.10
C SER A 177 14.68 19.61 -1.52
N ARG A 178 15.37 18.86 -0.65
CA ARG A 178 16.69 18.29 -0.95
C ARG A 178 16.66 17.32 -2.12
N CYS A 179 15.61 16.51 -2.25
CA CYS A 179 15.42 15.63 -3.40
C CYS A 179 15.31 16.41 -4.71
N GLY A 180 14.62 17.55 -4.71
CA GLY A 180 14.53 18.43 -5.89
C GLY A 180 15.88 19.03 -6.29
N GLU A 181 16.70 19.44 -5.33
CA GLU A 181 18.07 19.90 -5.59
C GLU A 181 18.95 18.77 -6.15
N GLN A 182 18.88 17.58 -5.54
CA GLN A 182 19.61 16.39 -6.00
C GLN A 182 19.21 15.99 -7.41
N PHE A 183 17.91 16.03 -7.73
CA PHE A 183 17.41 15.78 -9.08
C PHE A 183 18.08 16.70 -10.11
N LYS A 184 18.12 18.01 -9.84
CA LYS A 184 18.74 18.99 -10.74
C LYS A 184 20.22 18.71 -10.95
N VAL A 185 20.98 18.48 -9.87
CA VAL A 185 22.41 18.17 -9.92
C VAL A 185 22.67 16.87 -10.69
N MET A 186 21.96 15.79 -10.37
CA MET A 186 22.12 14.49 -11.02
C MET A 186 21.72 14.56 -12.50
N SER A 187 20.65 15.27 -12.82
CA SER A 187 20.17 15.46 -14.19
C SER A 187 21.20 16.19 -15.05
N GLU A 188 21.75 17.31 -14.55
CA GLU A 188 22.81 18.05 -15.25
C GLU A 188 24.07 17.20 -15.41
N ALA A 189 24.53 16.54 -14.34
CA ALA A 189 25.76 15.75 -14.36
C ALA A 189 25.72 14.54 -15.32
N LEU A 190 24.56 13.89 -15.42
CA LEU A 190 24.36 12.72 -16.28
C LEU A 190 23.84 13.08 -17.68
N GLY A 191 23.52 14.36 -17.92
CA GLY A 191 23.04 14.86 -19.21
C GLY A 191 21.69 14.29 -19.63
N PHE A 192 20.78 14.04 -18.66
CA PHE A 192 19.45 13.52 -18.95
C PHE A 192 18.64 14.53 -19.79
N ASN A 193 17.96 14.01 -20.81
CA ASN A 193 17.04 14.79 -21.63
C ASN A 193 15.60 14.44 -21.24
N TRP A 194 14.90 15.42 -20.68
CA TRP A 194 13.51 15.30 -20.22
C TRP A 194 12.48 15.79 -21.25
N SER A 195 12.85 15.89 -22.53
CA SER A 195 11.90 16.27 -23.58
C SER A 195 10.74 15.25 -23.68
N LYS A 196 9.55 15.74 -24.08
CA LYS A 196 8.39 14.88 -24.34
C LYS A 196 8.71 13.72 -25.29
N THR A 197 9.56 13.94 -26.29
CA THR A 197 10.00 12.88 -27.21
C THR A 197 10.82 11.80 -26.51
N THR A 198 11.78 12.19 -25.65
CA THR A 198 12.59 11.22 -24.90
C THR A 198 11.74 10.39 -23.95
N LEU A 199 10.81 11.02 -23.23
CA LEU A 199 9.89 10.34 -22.30
C LEU A 199 8.97 9.36 -23.05
N LYS A 200 8.45 9.75 -24.22
CA LYS A 200 7.68 8.84 -25.09
C LYS A 200 8.50 7.63 -25.53
N ASP A 201 9.75 7.81 -25.92
CA ASP A 201 10.63 6.70 -26.31
C ASP A 201 10.94 5.78 -25.10
N TYR A 202 11.10 6.35 -23.90
CA TYR A 202 11.24 5.60 -22.66
C TYR A 202 10.01 4.73 -22.39
N PHE A 203 8.81 5.30 -22.39
CA PHE A 203 7.56 4.55 -22.20
C PHE A 203 7.35 3.50 -23.28
N LYS A 204 7.63 3.81 -24.55
CA LYS A 204 7.54 2.84 -25.66
C LYS A 204 8.48 1.64 -25.46
N THR A 205 9.68 1.89 -24.93
CA THR A 205 10.65 0.83 -24.65
C THR A 205 10.14 -0.08 -23.53
N SER A 206 9.64 0.48 -22.43
CA SER A 206 9.09 -0.29 -21.32
C SER A 206 7.80 -1.02 -21.68
N HIS A 207 6.95 -0.42 -22.51
CA HIS A 207 5.76 -1.06 -23.07
C HIS A 207 6.14 -2.32 -23.86
N ARG A 208 7.09 -2.20 -24.79
CA ARG A 208 7.56 -3.34 -25.57
C ARG A 208 8.14 -4.44 -24.67
N LEU A 209 8.94 -4.08 -23.66
CA LEU A 209 9.47 -5.06 -22.71
C LEU A 209 8.35 -5.84 -22.01
N MET A 210 7.30 -5.14 -21.57
CA MET A 210 6.15 -5.77 -20.92
C MET A 210 5.36 -6.64 -21.89
N GLN A 211 5.14 -6.18 -23.14
CA GLN A 211 4.51 -6.99 -24.17
C GLN A 211 5.31 -8.27 -24.42
N ASP A 212 6.62 -8.19 -24.61
CA ASP A 212 7.50 -9.37 -24.82
C ASP A 212 7.31 -10.39 -23.68
N LYS A 213 7.19 -9.94 -22.42
CA LYS A 213 6.87 -10.81 -21.28
C LYS A 213 5.49 -11.43 -21.34
N ILE A 214 4.45 -10.69 -21.75
CA ILE A 214 3.10 -11.25 -21.92
C ILE A 214 3.06 -12.31 -23.04
N HIS A 215 3.83 -12.14 -24.12
CA HIS A 215 3.90 -13.14 -25.20
C HIS A 215 4.53 -14.47 -24.75
N GLU A 216 5.32 -14.45 -23.67
CA GLU A 216 5.90 -15.67 -23.06
C GLU A 216 4.88 -16.43 -22.18
N MET A 217 3.77 -15.79 -21.82
CA MET A 217 2.75 -16.33 -20.92
C MET A 217 1.70 -17.15 -21.67
N ALA A 218 1.06 -18.07 -20.95
CA ALA A 218 -0.14 -18.73 -21.49
C ALA A 218 -1.28 -17.71 -21.64
N LEU A 219 -1.93 -17.72 -22.81
CA LEU A 219 -3.13 -16.93 -23.06
C LEU A 219 -4.36 -17.69 -22.58
N GLY A 220 -5.35 -16.97 -22.04
CA GLY A 220 -6.58 -17.58 -21.56
C GLY A 220 -7.37 -16.68 -20.62
N GLU A 221 -8.47 -17.21 -20.11
CA GLU A 221 -9.32 -16.53 -19.16
C GLU A 221 -9.72 -17.44 -18.00
N CYS A 222 -9.97 -16.85 -16.84
CA CYS A 222 -10.59 -17.52 -15.71
C CYS A 222 -11.49 -16.56 -14.94
N GLN A 223 -12.43 -17.12 -14.18
CA GLN A 223 -13.24 -16.36 -13.24
C GLN A 223 -13.11 -16.97 -11.84
N ILE A 224 -12.93 -16.10 -10.85
CA ILE A 224 -12.87 -16.49 -9.43
C ILE A 224 -13.85 -15.66 -8.64
N ASP A 225 -14.68 -16.37 -7.88
CA ASP A 225 -15.58 -15.80 -6.89
C ASP A 225 -14.98 -16.08 -5.50
N LEU A 226 -14.66 -15.02 -4.75
CA LEU A 226 -14.05 -15.07 -3.43
C LEU A 226 -15.03 -14.58 -2.37
N PRO A 227 -15.66 -15.48 -1.59
CA PRO A 227 -16.44 -15.11 -0.43
C PRO A 227 -15.53 -14.52 0.65
N TYR A 228 -15.66 -13.22 0.91
CA TYR A 228 -14.90 -12.53 1.94
C TYR A 228 -15.52 -12.69 3.32
N ASP A 229 -16.83 -12.49 3.40
CA ASP A 229 -17.65 -12.71 4.59
C ASP A 229 -19.00 -13.32 4.22
N ALA A 230 -19.93 -13.39 5.18
CA ALA A 230 -21.26 -13.99 4.97
C ALA A 230 -22.13 -13.24 3.95
N THR A 231 -21.75 -12.01 3.57
CA THR A 231 -22.55 -11.07 2.78
C THR A 231 -21.83 -10.50 1.57
N THR A 232 -20.51 -10.65 1.48
CA THR A 232 -19.68 -10.01 0.46
C THR A 232 -18.86 -11.03 -0.31
N THR A 233 -19.03 -11.04 -1.63
CA THR A 233 -18.24 -11.81 -2.59
C THR A 233 -17.52 -10.87 -3.56
N ILE A 234 -16.20 -11.03 -3.65
CA ILE A 234 -15.37 -10.33 -4.65
C ILE A 234 -15.26 -11.25 -5.87
N LYS A 235 -15.59 -10.74 -7.06
CA LYS A 235 -15.53 -11.50 -8.31
C LYS A 235 -14.46 -10.91 -9.20
N LEU A 236 -13.59 -11.75 -9.73
CA LEU A 236 -12.57 -11.35 -10.70
C LEU A 236 -12.62 -12.27 -11.89
N ARG A 237 -12.86 -11.70 -13.08
CA ARG A 237 -12.49 -12.30 -14.36
C ARG A 237 -11.13 -11.76 -14.77
N LEU A 238 -10.16 -12.66 -14.91
CA LEU A 238 -8.85 -12.37 -15.48
C LEU A 238 -8.83 -12.89 -16.91
N GLU A 239 -8.39 -12.07 -17.84
CA GLU A 239 -8.17 -12.46 -19.23
C GLU A 239 -6.79 -11.99 -19.69
N VAL A 240 -5.95 -12.93 -20.13
CA VAL A 240 -4.63 -12.69 -20.70
C VAL A 240 -4.70 -12.98 -22.20
N THR A 241 -4.47 -11.93 -22.99
CA THR A 241 -4.45 -11.98 -24.47
C THR A 241 -3.11 -11.52 -24.99
N ASP A 242 -2.95 -11.57 -26.32
CA ASP A 242 -1.72 -11.16 -26.98
C ASP A 242 -1.38 -9.68 -26.70
N GLY A 243 -0.43 -9.46 -25.79
CA GLY A 243 0.04 -8.14 -25.37
C GLY A 243 -0.89 -7.35 -24.43
N LYS A 244 -1.94 -7.96 -23.87
CA LYS A 244 -2.90 -7.30 -22.96
C LYS A 244 -3.39 -8.19 -21.83
N VAL A 245 -3.69 -7.57 -20.69
CA VAL A 245 -4.24 -8.22 -19.50
C VAL A 245 -5.45 -7.42 -19.00
N LEU A 246 -6.59 -8.08 -18.87
CA LEU A 246 -7.83 -7.51 -18.37
C LEU A 246 -8.16 -8.07 -16.99
N PHE A 247 -8.46 -7.17 -16.06
CA PHE A 247 -9.08 -7.47 -14.77
C PHE A 247 -10.49 -6.89 -14.75
N ASP A 248 -11.51 -7.74 -14.76
CA ASP A 248 -12.91 -7.35 -14.73
C ASP A 248 -13.56 -7.80 -13.41
N PHE A 249 -13.98 -6.83 -12.61
CA PHE A 249 -14.65 -7.03 -11.32
C PHE A 249 -16.18 -6.94 -11.40
N ASN A 250 -16.76 -7.00 -12.61
CA ASN A 250 -18.20 -6.97 -12.78
C ASN A 250 -18.90 -8.09 -11.98
N GLY A 251 -20.01 -7.75 -11.33
CA GLY A 251 -20.75 -8.64 -10.45
C GLY A 251 -20.18 -8.80 -9.03
N THR A 252 -19.09 -8.11 -8.68
CA THR A 252 -18.64 -7.94 -7.29
C THR A 252 -19.71 -7.25 -6.46
N ASP A 253 -19.90 -7.72 -5.23
CA ASP A 253 -20.93 -7.17 -4.34
C ASP A 253 -20.69 -5.69 -3.99
N PRO A 254 -21.75 -4.95 -3.61
CA PRO A 254 -21.63 -3.56 -3.19
C PRO A 254 -20.67 -3.36 -2.00
N SER A 255 -20.31 -2.10 -1.76
CA SER A 255 -19.49 -1.66 -0.64
C SER A 255 -19.82 -2.36 0.69
N SER A 256 -18.78 -2.86 1.36
CA SER A 256 -18.84 -3.63 2.61
C SER A 256 -18.01 -2.95 3.72
N ILE A 257 -17.54 -3.72 4.72
CA ILE A 257 -16.53 -3.27 5.69
C ILE A 257 -15.15 -3.11 5.02
N LEU A 258 -14.90 -3.85 3.93
CA LEU A 258 -13.66 -3.80 3.16
C LEU A 258 -13.93 -3.04 1.86
N ASN A 259 -13.53 -1.77 1.80
CA ASN A 259 -13.68 -0.94 0.61
C ASN A 259 -12.36 -0.42 0.09
N LEU A 260 -12.15 -0.55 -1.21
CA LEU A 260 -11.06 0.04 -1.96
C LEU A 260 -11.60 1.07 -2.95
N THR A 261 -10.84 2.13 -3.17
CA THR A 261 -11.03 2.98 -4.33
C THR A 261 -10.57 2.24 -5.59
N ASP A 262 -11.07 2.67 -6.75
CA ASP A 262 -10.63 2.17 -8.05
C ASP A 262 -9.10 2.23 -8.23
N THR A 263 -8.48 3.34 -7.81
CA THR A 263 -7.02 3.54 -7.88
C THR A 263 -6.24 2.57 -7.00
N ALA A 264 -6.74 2.25 -5.81
CA ALA A 264 -6.12 1.25 -4.93
C ALA A 264 -6.27 -0.16 -5.50
N THR A 265 -7.45 -0.50 -6.05
CA THR A 265 -7.70 -1.77 -6.74
C THR A 265 -6.81 -1.93 -7.97
N TYR A 266 -6.65 -0.88 -8.77
CA TYR A 266 -5.73 -0.84 -9.90
C TYR A 266 -4.29 -1.16 -9.45
N GLY A 267 -3.81 -0.47 -8.41
CA GLY A 267 -2.47 -0.70 -7.87
C GLY A 267 -2.27 -2.14 -7.38
N ALA A 268 -3.28 -2.69 -6.69
CA ALA A 268 -3.28 -4.08 -6.25
C ALA A 268 -3.18 -5.08 -7.41
N CYS A 269 -3.95 -4.89 -8.48
CA CYS A 269 -3.93 -5.76 -9.65
C CYS A 269 -2.59 -5.72 -10.38
N VAL A 270 -2.14 -4.51 -10.74
CA VAL A 270 -0.89 -4.32 -11.49
C VAL A 270 0.29 -4.79 -10.66
N GLY A 271 0.39 -4.38 -9.39
CA GLY A 271 1.51 -4.76 -8.55
C GLY A 271 1.62 -6.26 -8.30
N ALA A 272 0.48 -6.95 -8.11
CA ALA A 272 0.48 -8.39 -7.94
C ALA A 272 0.88 -9.13 -9.23
N PHE A 273 0.34 -8.72 -10.39
CA PHE A 273 0.74 -9.29 -11.68
C PHE A 273 2.24 -9.10 -11.93
N LEU A 274 2.76 -7.89 -11.74
CA LEU A 274 4.18 -7.62 -11.95
C LEU A 274 5.08 -8.39 -10.97
N SER A 275 4.58 -8.70 -9.77
CA SER A 275 5.32 -9.48 -8.78
C SER A 275 5.48 -10.97 -9.14
N SER A 276 4.65 -11.49 -10.06
CA SER A 276 4.74 -12.88 -10.50
C SER A 276 5.79 -13.09 -11.60
N LEU A 277 6.33 -12.01 -12.17
CA LEU A 277 7.32 -12.08 -13.23
C LEU A 277 8.72 -12.35 -12.64
N ASP A 278 9.49 -13.23 -13.29
CA ASP A 278 10.85 -13.60 -12.87
C ASP A 278 11.87 -12.45 -13.01
N GLU A 279 11.57 -11.46 -13.85
CA GLU A 279 12.45 -10.32 -14.13
C GLU A 279 11.84 -8.99 -13.65
N LYS A 280 12.71 -8.12 -13.12
CA LYS A 280 12.30 -6.77 -12.72
C LYS A 280 11.97 -5.93 -13.94
N VAL A 281 10.70 -5.55 -14.07
CA VAL A 281 10.26 -4.52 -15.02
C VAL A 281 10.16 -3.15 -14.34
N PRO A 282 10.46 -2.05 -15.05
CA PRO A 282 10.36 -0.72 -14.48
C PRO A 282 8.90 -0.34 -14.22
N LEU A 283 8.59 0.19 -13.04
CA LEU A 283 7.24 0.63 -12.70
C LEU A 283 6.98 2.01 -13.30
N ASN A 284 6.47 2.03 -14.52
CA ASN A 284 6.20 3.25 -15.28
C ASN A 284 4.98 3.11 -16.20
N SER A 285 4.48 4.23 -16.72
CA SER A 285 3.31 4.26 -17.59
C SER A 285 3.47 3.55 -18.94
N GLY A 286 4.71 3.21 -19.35
CA GLY A 286 4.94 2.32 -20.48
C GLY A 286 4.51 0.90 -20.19
N VAL A 287 4.91 0.36 -19.03
CA VAL A 287 4.49 -0.97 -18.56
C VAL A 287 2.98 -1.02 -18.33
N PHE A 288 2.42 0.04 -17.76
CA PHE A 288 1.02 0.07 -17.34
C PHE A 288 0.01 0.01 -18.48
N GLN A 289 0.40 0.35 -19.72
CA GLN A 289 -0.48 0.38 -20.90
C GLN A 289 -1.06 -0.98 -21.31
N VAL A 290 -0.50 -2.08 -20.82
CA VAL A 290 -1.00 -3.44 -21.14
C VAL A 290 -2.15 -3.87 -20.25
N PHE A 291 -2.43 -3.13 -19.17
CA PHE A 291 -3.42 -3.50 -18.16
C PHE A 291 -4.70 -2.69 -18.33
N ASP A 292 -5.82 -3.40 -18.49
CA ASP A 292 -7.17 -2.85 -18.45
C ASP A 292 -7.83 -3.34 -17.15
N ILE A 293 -8.32 -2.44 -16.29
CA ILE A 293 -8.99 -2.77 -15.03
C ILE A 293 -10.38 -2.14 -15.06
N SER A 294 -11.42 -2.90 -14.73
CA SER A 294 -12.78 -2.40 -14.65
C SER A 294 -13.51 -2.92 -13.42
N ALA A 295 -14.30 -2.06 -12.79
CA ALA A 295 -15.10 -2.40 -11.63
C ALA A 295 -16.35 -1.49 -11.57
N PRO A 296 -17.55 -2.03 -11.26
CA PRO A 296 -18.74 -1.20 -11.12
C PRO A 296 -18.58 -0.15 -10.01
N THR A 297 -18.93 1.11 -10.29
CA THR A 297 -18.95 2.16 -9.25
C THR A 297 -19.90 1.76 -8.12
N GLY A 298 -19.42 1.83 -6.88
CA GLY A 298 -20.15 1.41 -5.69
C GLY A 298 -19.90 -0.03 -5.25
N ALA A 299 -19.19 -0.83 -6.04
CA ALA A 299 -18.68 -2.14 -5.61
C ALA A 299 -17.63 -1.96 -4.51
N CYS A 300 -17.38 -2.99 -3.69
CA CYS A 300 -16.38 -2.92 -2.62
C CYS A 300 -14.94 -2.70 -3.12
N VAL A 301 -14.67 -2.95 -4.41
CA VAL A 301 -13.38 -2.68 -5.07
C VAL A 301 -13.36 -1.40 -5.91
N ASN A 302 -14.46 -0.65 -5.94
CA ASN A 302 -14.58 0.67 -6.55
C ASN A 302 -15.61 1.47 -5.75
N ALA A 303 -15.29 1.67 -4.47
CA ALA A 303 -16.19 2.32 -3.54
C ALA A 303 -16.36 3.79 -3.92
N ALA A 304 -17.58 4.30 -3.77
CA ALA A 304 -17.90 5.70 -3.96
C ALA A 304 -17.96 6.43 -2.61
N TYR A 305 -17.66 7.72 -2.61
CA TYR A 305 -17.86 8.56 -1.43
C TYR A 305 -19.33 8.44 -0.95
N PRO A 306 -19.59 8.32 0.37
CA PRO A 306 -18.66 8.54 1.48
C PRO A 306 -18.13 7.26 2.14
N LYS A 307 -17.97 6.14 1.44
CA LYS A 307 -17.63 4.87 2.11
C LYS A 307 -16.27 4.90 2.82
N ALA A 308 -16.19 4.31 4.02
CA ALA A 308 -14.95 4.11 4.77
C ALA A 308 -13.98 3.18 4.02
N VAL A 309 -12.69 3.52 3.92
CA VAL A 309 -11.69 2.78 3.11
C VAL A 309 -10.46 2.31 3.90
N ASN A 310 -10.31 2.71 5.16
CA ASN A 310 -9.14 2.39 5.99
C ASN A 310 -8.83 0.88 6.03
N LEU A 311 -9.88 0.06 6.21
CA LEU A 311 -9.73 -1.39 6.27
C LEU A 311 -9.38 -2.01 4.92
N GLY A 312 -9.99 -1.53 3.83
CA GLY A 312 -9.64 -2.00 2.49
C GLY A 312 -8.19 -1.68 2.14
N MET A 313 -7.68 -0.53 2.55
CA MET A 313 -6.29 -0.18 2.31
C MET A 313 -5.28 -0.98 3.12
N THR A 314 -5.62 -1.35 4.36
CA THR A 314 -4.73 -2.15 5.20
C THR A 314 -4.67 -3.61 4.72
N ASP A 315 -5.82 -4.17 4.33
CA ASP A 315 -5.98 -5.61 4.11
C ASP A 315 -6.54 -5.97 2.73
N GLY A 316 -7.48 -5.17 2.22
CA GLY A 316 -8.13 -5.37 0.93
C GLY A 316 -7.17 -5.31 -0.26
N ALA A 317 -6.19 -4.40 -0.28
CA ALA A 317 -5.18 -4.37 -1.35
C ALA A 317 -4.36 -5.68 -1.40
N SER A 318 -4.07 -6.26 -0.23
CA SER A 318 -3.41 -7.57 -0.12
C SER A 318 -4.33 -8.70 -0.60
N LEU A 319 -5.62 -8.65 -0.25
CA LEU A 319 -6.65 -9.60 -0.68
C LEU A 319 -6.78 -9.63 -2.21
N ILE A 320 -6.86 -8.45 -2.85
CA ILE A 320 -6.93 -8.34 -4.30
C ILE A 320 -5.65 -8.86 -4.95
N GLY A 321 -4.48 -8.54 -4.40
CA GLY A 321 -3.22 -9.09 -4.89
C GLY A 321 -3.18 -10.63 -4.85
N ASN A 322 -3.72 -11.24 -3.79
CA ASN A 322 -3.84 -12.69 -3.68
C ASN A 322 -4.79 -13.29 -4.70
N LEU A 323 -5.94 -12.63 -4.91
CA LEU A 323 -6.93 -13.05 -5.90
C LEU A 323 -6.35 -13.02 -7.32
N VAL A 324 -5.52 -12.02 -7.62
CA VAL A 324 -4.80 -11.90 -8.89
C VAL A 324 -3.80 -13.03 -9.09
N LEU A 325 -2.98 -13.35 -8.09
CA LEU A 325 -2.06 -14.50 -8.17
C LEU A 325 -2.81 -15.83 -8.34
N ARG A 326 -3.97 -15.97 -7.70
CA ARG A 326 -4.85 -17.13 -7.84
C ARG A 326 -5.40 -17.26 -9.27
N ALA A 327 -5.88 -16.15 -9.82
CA ALA A 327 -6.41 -16.12 -11.18
C ALA A 327 -5.30 -16.42 -12.18
N LEU A 328 -4.12 -15.84 -11.99
CA LEU A 328 -3.00 -16.05 -12.88
C LEU A 328 -2.53 -17.51 -12.91
N SER A 329 -2.48 -18.19 -11.77
CA SER A 329 -2.11 -19.62 -11.73
C SER A 329 -3.12 -20.54 -12.43
N GLN A 330 -4.39 -20.12 -12.57
CA GLN A 330 -5.37 -20.86 -13.37
C GLN A 330 -5.18 -20.68 -14.87
N VAL A 331 -4.72 -19.50 -15.30
CA VAL A 331 -4.44 -19.18 -16.71
C VAL A 331 -3.09 -19.74 -17.15
N ASP A 332 -2.05 -19.51 -16.36
CA ASP A 332 -0.67 -19.92 -16.64
C ASP A 332 -0.03 -20.62 -15.45
N ARG A 333 0.07 -21.94 -15.55
CA ARG A 333 0.65 -22.81 -14.50
C ARG A 333 2.12 -22.53 -14.19
N SER A 334 2.85 -21.82 -15.04
CA SER A 334 4.22 -21.41 -14.70
C SER A 334 4.25 -20.52 -13.45
N HIS A 335 3.16 -19.78 -13.20
CA HIS A 335 2.93 -18.87 -12.07
C HIS A 335 2.21 -19.53 -10.87
N ASP A 336 2.26 -20.87 -10.77
CA ASP A 336 1.61 -21.64 -9.70
C ASP A 336 2.11 -21.27 -8.29
N VAL A 337 1.17 -20.82 -7.45
CA VAL A 337 1.43 -20.49 -6.04
C VAL A 337 0.19 -20.80 -5.19
N ALA A 338 0.38 -21.26 -3.95
CA ALA A 338 -0.70 -21.30 -2.97
C ALA A 338 -1.11 -19.88 -2.54
N LEU A 339 -2.24 -19.69 -1.86
CA LEU A 339 -2.58 -18.35 -1.38
C LEU A 339 -1.72 -18.01 -0.15
N PRO A 340 -1.14 -16.79 -0.06
CA PRO A 340 -0.50 -16.36 1.18
C PRO A 340 -1.54 -16.29 2.29
N GLY A 341 -1.09 -16.21 3.55
CA GLY A 341 -1.95 -15.83 4.66
C GLY A 341 -2.72 -14.54 4.32
N ILE A 342 -4.01 -14.68 4.01
CA ILE A 342 -4.83 -13.59 3.48
C ILE A 342 -5.27 -12.64 4.62
N SER A 343 -5.29 -13.13 5.86
CA SER A 343 -5.69 -12.34 7.01
C SER A 343 -4.50 -11.62 7.64
N GLN A 344 -4.50 -10.29 7.59
CA GLN A 344 -3.75 -9.50 8.57
C GLN A 344 -4.58 -9.36 9.85
N CYS A 345 -3.89 -9.21 10.97
CA CYS A 345 -4.51 -8.88 12.26
C CYS A 345 -4.03 -7.51 12.66
N SER A 346 -4.94 -6.55 12.79
CA SER A 346 -4.64 -5.20 13.25
C SER A 346 -5.38 -4.96 14.56
N PHE A 347 -4.67 -4.45 15.57
CA PHE A 347 -5.29 -4.11 16.85
C PHE A 347 -4.65 -2.87 17.47
N GLU A 348 -5.48 -2.16 18.24
CA GLU A 348 -5.11 -0.97 18.98
C GLU A 348 -5.49 -1.14 20.44
N MET A 349 -4.61 -0.72 21.34
CA MET A 349 -4.92 -0.51 22.76
C MET A 349 -4.78 0.98 23.07
N GLU A 350 -5.87 1.60 23.49
CA GLU A 350 -5.90 2.99 23.94
C GLU A 350 -5.87 3.04 25.47
N PHE A 351 -4.85 3.69 26.03
CA PHE A 351 -4.68 3.90 27.47
C PHE A 351 -4.96 5.36 27.84
N ALA A 352 -4.93 5.66 29.15
CA ALA A 352 -5.05 7.02 29.64
C ALA A 352 -4.05 7.99 28.98
N TYR A 353 -4.47 9.25 28.84
CA TYR A 353 -3.72 10.34 28.19
C TYR A 353 -3.41 10.07 26.71
N ASP A 354 -4.32 9.39 26.02
CA ASP A 354 -4.26 9.09 24.58
C ASP A 354 -3.00 8.31 24.14
N ARG A 355 -2.42 7.52 25.06
CA ARG A 355 -1.34 6.60 24.72
C ARG A 355 -1.92 5.44 23.92
N ARG A 356 -1.71 5.47 22.60
CA ARG A 356 -2.24 4.45 21.68
C ARG A 356 -1.14 3.51 21.20
N PHE A 357 -1.31 2.24 21.51
CA PHE A 357 -0.49 1.16 21.01
C PHE A 357 -1.20 0.51 19.81
N TYR A 358 -0.72 0.77 18.60
CA TYR A 358 -1.16 0.11 17.37
C TYR A 358 -0.14 -0.91 16.90
N GLU A 359 -0.61 -2.10 16.52
CA GLU A 359 0.21 -3.19 16.05
C GLU A 359 -0.51 -4.03 14.99
N THR A 360 0.27 -4.60 14.07
CA THR A 360 -0.19 -5.64 13.15
C THR A 360 0.75 -6.83 13.18
N LEU A 361 0.24 -8.06 13.08
CA LEU A 361 1.10 -9.24 12.98
C LEU A 361 1.22 -9.70 11.52
N SER A 362 2.41 -10.17 11.15
CA SER A 362 2.66 -10.67 9.79
C SER A 362 2.07 -12.07 9.64
N PRO A 363 1.37 -12.36 8.52
CA PRO A 363 0.95 -13.72 8.21
C PRO A 363 2.13 -14.57 7.75
N GLY A 364 1.93 -15.88 7.65
CA GLY A 364 2.82 -16.77 6.90
C GLY A 364 2.66 -16.60 5.39
N SER A 365 3.77 -16.64 4.65
CA SER A 365 3.77 -16.63 3.19
C SER A 365 3.36 -18.00 2.61
N PRO A 366 2.92 -18.08 1.33
CA PRO A 366 2.45 -19.32 0.74
C PRO A 366 3.58 -20.27 0.38
N ALA A 367 3.26 -21.55 0.26
CA ALA A 367 4.11 -22.48 -0.47
C ALA A 367 4.02 -22.26 -1.98
N THR A 368 5.12 -22.56 -2.68
CA THR A 368 5.19 -22.61 -4.14
C THR A 368 5.36 -24.05 -4.59
N LYS A 369 5.37 -24.27 -5.92
CA LYS A 369 5.65 -25.59 -6.51
C LYS A 369 7.02 -26.17 -6.16
N ASP A 370 7.96 -25.33 -5.72
CA ASP A 370 9.36 -25.68 -5.47
C ASP A 370 9.84 -25.43 -4.03
N HIS A 371 9.13 -24.59 -3.26
CA HIS A 371 9.60 -24.13 -1.95
C HIS A 371 8.47 -24.06 -0.91
N LYS A 372 8.81 -24.34 0.35
CA LYS A 372 7.96 -24.06 1.50
C LYS A 372 7.81 -22.55 1.72
N GLY A 373 6.69 -22.14 2.30
CA GLY A 373 6.48 -20.75 2.70
C GLY A 373 7.41 -20.33 3.84
N THR A 374 7.79 -19.06 3.82
CA THR A 374 8.50 -18.35 4.88
C THR A 374 7.56 -17.97 6.02
N LYS A 375 8.01 -18.18 7.26
CA LYS A 375 7.25 -17.87 8.49
C LYS A 375 7.23 -16.37 8.77
N GLY A 376 6.11 -15.83 9.24
CA GLY A 376 5.97 -14.43 9.66
C GLY A 376 6.35 -13.40 8.57
N LEU A 377 6.07 -13.71 7.30
CA LEU A 377 6.40 -12.85 6.17
C LEU A 377 5.15 -12.42 5.41
N SER A 378 4.80 -11.13 5.52
CA SER A 378 3.82 -10.50 4.63
C SER A 378 4.42 -10.31 3.23
N MET A 379 3.69 -10.73 2.18
CA MET A 379 4.17 -10.59 0.79
C MET A 379 4.01 -9.17 0.23
N TRP A 380 3.05 -8.40 0.75
CA TRP A 380 2.59 -7.16 0.12
C TRP A 380 2.97 -5.88 0.84
N ARG A 381 3.50 -6.00 2.08
CA ARG A 381 4.04 -4.87 2.84
C ARG A 381 5.56 -4.92 2.78
N ARG A 382 6.14 -4.03 1.99
CA ARG A 382 7.60 -3.88 1.88
C ARG A 382 8.13 -3.09 3.05
N TYR A 383 9.38 -3.35 3.43
CA TYR A 383 10.12 -2.57 4.44
C TYR A 383 9.50 -2.54 5.84
N HIS A 384 8.59 -3.47 6.16
CA HIS A 384 8.04 -3.60 7.50
C HIS A 384 9.03 -4.29 8.44
N LEU A 385 9.38 -3.64 9.53
CA LEU A 385 10.17 -4.20 10.61
C LEU A 385 9.34 -4.20 11.89
N ASP A 386 9.28 -5.34 12.55
CA ASP A 386 8.61 -5.45 13.85
C ASP A 386 9.30 -4.57 14.90
N ARG A 387 8.48 -3.98 15.76
CA ARG A 387 9.00 -3.19 16.89
C ARG A 387 9.68 -4.10 17.89
N ARG A 388 10.78 -3.62 18.45
CA ARG A 388 11.47 -4.30 19.56
C ARG A 388 10.57 -4.34 20.78
N ILE A 389 10.44 -5.50 21.40
CA ILE A 389 9.62 -5.71 22.61
C ILE A 389 10.00 -4.71 23.71
N GLU A 390 11.30 -4.54 24.00
CA GLU A 390 11.80 -3.60 25.01
C GLU A 390 11.31 -2.16 24.78
N MET A 391 11.24 -1.73 23.52
CA MET A 391 10.74 -0.39 23.17
C MET A 391 9.23 -0.29 23.37
N MET A 392 8.49 -1.36 23.09
CA MET A 392 7.05 -1.40 23.29
C MET A 392 6.70 -1.30 24.78
N GLU A 393 7.37 -2.09 25.63
CA GLU A 393 7.18 -2.08 27.09
C GLU A 393 7.63 -0.76 27.73
N ALA A 394 8.65 -0.09 27.16
CA ALA A 394 9.10 1.21 27.65
C ALA A 394 8.11 2.35 27.33
N LEU A 395 7.37 2.24 26.23
CA LEU A 395 6.48 3.31 25.75
C LEU A 395 5.02 3.12 26.17
N TYR A 396 4.59 1.88 26.40
CA TYR A 396 3.19 1.55 26.61
C TYR A 396 2.99 0.68 27.86
N PRO A 397 1.82 0.75 28.53
CA PRO A 397 1.50 -0.03 29.73
C PRO A 397 1.18 -1.50 29.38
N ILE A 398 2.15 -2.19 28.79
CA ILE A 398 2.04 -3.56 28.35
C ILE A 398 3.30 -4.35 28.72
N THR A 399 3.12 -5.63 28.98
CA THR A 399 4.19 -6.62 29.15
C THR A 399 4.01 -7.71 28.11
N ALA A 400 5.04 -8.01 27.33
CA ALA A 400 5.02 -9.09 26.35
C ALA A 400 5.27 -10.44 27.04
N LEU A 401 4.25 -11.28 27.09
CA LEU A 401 4.34 -12.62 27.66
C LEU A 401 4.83 -13.66 26.65
N ASN A 402 4.55 -13.44 25.37
CA ASN A 402 4.98 -14.32 24.29
C ASN A 402 5.10 -13.52 22.99
N TYR A 403 6.20 -13.72 22.26
CA TYR A 403 6.30 -13.39 20.85
C TYR A 403 7.05 -14.53 20.14
N SER A 404 6.34 -15.28 19.30
CA SER A 404 6.87 -16.48 18.63
C SER A 404 6.15 -16.76 17.32
N PHE A 405 6.74 -17.61 16.47
CA PHE A 405 5.99 -18.17 15.34
C PHE A 405 4.86 -19.06 15.85
N ARG A 406 3.73 -19.06 15.15
CA ARG A 406 2.53 -19.87 15.43
C ARG A 406 2.71 -21.27 14.85
N PRO A 407 3.13 -22.28 15.63
CA PRO A 407 3.51 -23.57 15.07
C PRO A 407 2.32 -24.25 14.39
N GLN A 408 2.58 -24.89 13.25
CA GLN A 408 1.57 -25.65 12.48
C GLN A 408 0.37 -24.80 12.05
N SER A 409 0.61 -23.50 11.82
CA SER A 409 -0.41 -22.63 11.23
C SER A 409 -0.33 -22.56 9.72
N GLY A 410 0.83 -22.84 9.13
CA GLY A 410 0.96 -23.04 7.70
C GLY A 410 0.24 -24.31 7.24
N GLY A 411 -0.41 -24.24 6.07
CA GLY A 411 -1.09 -25.38 5.47
C GLY A 411 -0.11 -26.50 5.09
N GLY A 412 -0.47 -27.74 5.37
CA GLY A 412 0.31 -28.93 4.98
C GLY A 412 0.29 -29.20 3.47
N GLY A 413 1.20 -30.02 3.00
CA GLY A 413 1.35 -30.41 1.60
C GLY A 413 2.78 -30.90 1.32
N LYS A 414 3.07 -31.25 0.06
CA LYS A 414 4.46 -31.51 -0.39
C LYS A 414 5.40 -30.39 0.05
N TYR A 415 4.94 -29.14 -0.08
CA TYR A 415 5.56 -27.98 0.55
C TYR A 415 4.56 -27.29 1.48
N SER A 416 4.96 -27.09 2.73
CA SER A 416 4.11 -26.44 3.73
C SER A 416 4.08 -24.92 3.52
N GLY A 417 2.92 -24.30 3.77
CA GLY A 417 2.83 -22.85 3.93
C GLY A 417 3.65 -22.36 5.13
N GLY A 418 3.96 -21.06 5.15
CA GLY A 418 4.64 -20.43 6.27
C GLY A 418 3.74 -20.37 7.51
N ASP A 419 4.34 -20.59 8.68
CA ASP A 419 3.66 -20.32 9.95
C ASP A 419 3.48 -18.80 10.14
N GLY A 420 2.34 -18.40 10.70
CA GLY A 420 2.13 -17.04 11.21
C GLY A 420 2.90 -16.79 12.51
N GLU A 421 2.40 -15.84 13.29
CA GLU A 421 2.99 -15.34 14.52
C GLU A 421 1.96 -15.37 15.66
N ILE A 422 2.46 -15.39 16.90
CA ILE A 422 1.70 -15.25 18.13
C ILE A 422 2.32 -14.11 18.92
N LYS A 423 1.51 -13.13 19.32
CA LYS A 423 1.91 -12.08 20.25
C LYS A 423 0.90 -12.01 21.40
N SER A 424 1.37 -12.25 22.62
CA SER A 424 0.57 -12.19 23.85
C SER A 424 1.04 -11.04 24.71
N LEU A 425 0.17 -10.07 24.94
CA LEU A 425 0.44 -8.84 25.67
C LEU A 425 -0.47 -8.77 26.89
N GLN A 426 0.12 -8.62 28.07
CA GLN A 426 -0.61 -8.30 29.29
C GLN A 426 -0.68 -6.79 29.45
N VAL A 427 -1.86 -6.24 29.70
CA VAL A 427 -1.98 -4.81 30.04
C VAL A 427 -1.68 -4.57 31.51
N THR A 428 -0.98 -3.49 31.84
CA THR A 428 -0.65 -3.11 33.22
C THR A 428 -1.49 -1.94 33.74
N GLU A 429 -2.26 -1.31 32.85
CA GLU A 429 -3.24 -0.26 33.13
C GLU A 429 -4.57 -0.55 32.39
N PRO A 430 -5.70 0.07 32.79
CA PRO A 430 -6.93 0.00 32.02
C PRO A 430 -6.73 0.48 30.58
N ALA A 431 -7.35 -0.22 29.63
CA ALA A 431 -7.23 0.10 28.21
C ALA A 431 -8.50 -0.22 27.44
N VAL A 432 -8.73 0.45 26.32
CA VAL A 432 -9.75 0.06 25.33
C VAL A 432 -9.06 -0.69 24.20
N LEU A 433 -9.40 -1.97 24.02
CA LEU A 433 -8.95 -2.79 22.91
C LEU A 433 -9.90 -2.64 21.73
N ARG A 434 -9.36 -2.30 20.56
CA ARG A 434 -10.03 -2.37 19.27
C ARG A 434 -9.27 -3.31 18.36
N TRP A 435 -9.97 -4.14 17.60
CA TRP A 435 -9.30 -5.07 16.70
C TRP A 435 -10.10 -5.32 15.43
N GLN A 436 -9.37 -5.75 14.42
CA GLN A 436 -9.90 -6.23 13.16
C GLN A 436 -9.04 -7.41 12.66
N LEU A 437 -9.72 -8.49 12.32
CA LEU A 437 -9.20 -9.64 11.62
C LEU A 437 -9.89 -9.71 10.26
N THR A 438 -9.13 -9.98 9.21
CA THR A 438 -9.66 -10.18 7.86
C THR A 438 -9.79 -11.66 7.51
N MET A 439 -10.65 -11.99 6.55
CA MET A 439 -10.97 -13.37 6.17
C MET A 439 -11.27 -14.29 7.38
N PRO A 440 -12.19 -13.93 8.29
CA PRO A 440 -12.39 -14.68 9.53
C PRO A 440 -12.97 -16.08 9.31
N LEU A 441 -13.55 -16.34 8.13
CA LEU A 441 -14.22 -17.60 7.81
C LEU A 441 -13.27 -18.67 7.27
N HIS A 442 -12.20 -18.28 6.57
CA HIS A 442 -11.33 -19.21 5.86
C HIS A 442 -9.87 -18.80 5.99
N GLY A 443 -9.01 -19.73 6.39
CA GLY A 443 -7.57 -19.54 6.30
C GLY A 443 -7.08 -19.64 4.84
N ALA A 444 -5.83 -19.26 4.61
CA ALA A 444 -5.27 -19.19 3.27
C ALA A 444 -5.36 -20.52 2.52
N GLU A 445 -5.95 -20.50 1.33
CA GLU A 445 -6.19 -21.73 0.57
C GLU A 445 -4.88 -22.36 0.09
N GLY A 446 -4.81 -23.69 0.24
CA GLY A 446 -3.74 -24.48 -0.39
C GLY A 446 -3.96 -24.65 -1.89
N ALA A 447 -2.92 -25.08 -2.60
CA ALA A 447 -2.96 -25.34 -4.04
C ALA A 447 -2.59 -26.80 -4.35
N TYR A 448 -3.16 -27.33 -5.43
CA TYR A 448 -2.85 -28.68 -5.97
C TYR A 448 -2.94 -29.82 -4.93
N GLY A 449 -3.94 -29.77 -4.04
CA GLY A 449 -4.12 -30.75 -2.97
C GLY A 449 -3.40 -30.41 -1.66
N GLY A 450 -2.69 -29.28 -1.60
CA GLY A 450 -2.21 -28.70 -0.36
C GLY A 450 -3.36 -28.26 0.55
N LYS A 451 -3.16 -28.34 1.86
CA LYS A 451 -4.12 -27.94 2.88
C LYS A 451 -4.10 -26.43 3.10
N ASN A 452 -5.21 -25.91 3.60
CA ASN A 452 -5.32 -24.50 3.96
C ASN A 452 -4.48 -24.19 5.20
N GLY A 453 -3.93 -22.97 5.26
CA GLY A 453 -3.39 -22.41 6.49
C GLY A 453 -4.49 -22.11 7.51
N ASN A 454 -4.11 -21.92 8.77
CA ASN A 454 -5.04 -21.53 9.83
C ASN A 454 -5.46 -20.05 9.69
N PRO A 455 -6.72 -19.70 9.97
CA PRO A 455 -7.18 -18.31 9.99
C PRO A 455 -6.60 -17.55 11.19
N ALA A 456 -6.62 -16.22 11.10
CA ALA A 456 -6.33 -15.33 12.21
C ALA A 456 -7.26 -15.56 13.42
N GLU A 457 -6.75 -15.31 14.62
CA GLU A 457 -7.51 -15.39 15.85
C GLU A 457 -7.02 -14.34 16.85
N ILE A 458 -7.97 -13.78 17.61
CA ILE A 458 -7.68 -12.98 18.79
C ILE A 458 -8.43 -13.57 19.99
N THR A 459 -7.76 -13.60 21.13
CA THR A 459 -8.35 -14.04 22.39
C THR A 459 -8.02 -13.06 23.49
N VAL A 460 -8.94 -12.88 24.44
CA VAL A 460 -8.70 -12.16 25.68
C VAL A 460 -8.82 -13.12 26.86
N GLN A 461 -7.82 -13.12 27.72
CA GLN A 461 -7.84 -13.84 28.98
C GLN A 461 -7.95 -12.86 30.13
N ARG A 462 -9.09 -12.87 30.81
CA ARG A 462 -9.28 -12.10 32.05
C ARG A 462 -8.56 -12.76 33.22
N VAL A 463 -8.15 -11.98 34.21
CA VAL A 463 -7.51 -12.49 35.43
C VAL A 463 -8.33 -13.62 36.07
N GLY A 464 -7.70 -14.78 36.28
CA GLY A 464 -8.34 -15.96 36.87
C GLY A 464 -9.35 -16.69 35.98
N LYS A 465 -9.55 -16.25 34.72
CA LYS A 465 -10.45 -16.90 33.76
C LYS A 465 -9.68 -17.59 32.63
N LYS A 466 -10.37 -18.46 31.90
CA LYS A 466 -9.85 -19.07 30.66
C LYS A 466 -9.85 -18.03 29.52
N PRO A 467 -8.94 -18.14 28.53
CA PRO A 467 -8.99 -17.32 27.33
C PRO A 467 -10.32 -17.47 26.60
N GLU A 468 -10.90 -16.35 26.18
CA GLU A 468 -12.11 -16.26 25.37
C GLU A 468 -11.73 -15.81 23.95
N LYS A 469 -12.23 -16.53 22.94
CA LYS A 469 -12.06 -16.16 21.53
C LYS A 469 -13.06 -15.07 21.16
N LEU A 470 -12.57 -13.99 20.58
CA LEU A 470 -13.42 -12.87 20.16
C LEU A 470 -13.90 -13.03 18.72
N SER A 471 -14.87 -12.18 18.35
CA SER A 471 -15.31 -11.97 16.96
C SER A 471 -14.16 -11.45 16.08
N ALA A 472 -14.38 -11.42 14.77
CA ALA A 472 -13.41 -10.90 13.80
C ALA A 472 -13.07 -9.43 14.04
N HIS A 473 -14.00 -8.66 14.59
CA HIS A 473 -13.84 -7.26 14.88
C HIS A 473 -14.61 -6.89 16.14
N GLY A 474 -14.22 -5.79 16.77
CA GLY A 474 -14.94 -5.26 17.92
C GLY A 474 -14.13 -4.31 18.76
N GLU A 475 -14.75 -3.95 19.87
CA GLU A 475 -14.18 -3.10 20.91
C GLU A 475 -14.51 -3.71 22.29
N LEU A 476 -13.57 -3.67 23.23
CA LEU A 476 -13.81 -4.05 24.62
C LEU A 476 -12.86 -3.32 25.58
N ASN A 477 -13.30 -3.15 26.82
CA ASN A 477 -12.46 -2.63 27.90
C ASN A 477 -11.61 -3.74 28.52
N LEU A 478 -10.33 -3.48 28.73
CA LEU A 478 -9.36 -4.31 29.42
C LEU A 478 -9.06 -3.73 30.81
N GLU A 479 -8.86 -4.64 31.78
CA GLU A 479 -8.41 -4.30 33.12
C GLU A 479 -6.96 -4.73 33.33
N PRO A 480 -6.20 -4.10 34.24
CA PRO A 480 -4.84 -4.51 34.57
C PRO A 480 -4.73 -6.01 34.87
N GLY A 481 -3.77 -6.67 34.22
CA GLY A 481 -3.55 -8.11 34.33
C GLY A 481 -4.22 -8.93 33.23
N ASP A 482 -5.18 -8.37 32.48
CA ASP A 482 -5.78 -9.04 31.33
C ASP A 482 -4.75 -9.25 30.22
N VAL A 483 -4.86 -10.37 29.50
CA VAL A 483 -3.93 -10.75 28.43
C VAL A 483 -4.65 -10.80 27.09
N VAL A 484 -4.18 -10.02 26.13
CA VAL A 484 -4.60 -10.09 24.73
C VAL A 484 -3.61 -10.95 23.97
N SER A 485 -4.08 -12.01 23.33
CA SER A 485 -3.26 -12.86 22.45
C SER A 485 -3.78 -12.81 21.03
N VAL A 486 -2.92 -12.35 20.11
CA VAL A 486 -3.18 -12.31 18.68
C VAL A 486 -2.37 -13.40 18.00
N LYS A 487 -3.03 -14.18 17.15
CA LYS A 487 -2.45 -15.24 16.33
C LYS A 487 -2.71 -14.89 14.87
N SER A 488 -1.68 -14.56 14.09
CA SER A 488 -1.84 -14.29 12.65
C SER A 488 -2.06 -15.58 11.86
N ALA A 489 -2.56 -15.46 10.62
CA ALA A 489 -2.76 -16.63 9.76
C ALA A 489 -1.45 -17.25 9.28
N GLY A 490 -1.52 -18.54 8.95
CA GLY A 490 -0.49 -19.18 8.14
C GLY A 490 -0.82 -19.11 6.64
N GLY A 491 0.18 -19.37 5.81
CA GLY A 491 0.01 -19.47 4.35
C GLY A 491 -0.53 -20.83 3.92
N GLY A 492 -1.08 -20.90 2.70
CA GLY A 492 -1.53 -22.16 2.10
C GLY A 492 -0.37 -23.10 1.74
N GLY A 493 -0.60 -24.41 1.87
CA GLY A 493 0.33 -25.45 1.42
C GLY A 493 0.24 -25.75 -0.07
N PHE A 494 1.24 -26.44 -0.62
CA PHE A 494 1.30 -26.80 -2.03
C PHE A 494 1.49 -28.31 -2.21
N GLY A 495 0.66 -28.91 -3.06
CA GLY A 495 0.73 -30.33 -3.40
C GLY A 495 0.14 -31.22 -2.30
N ALA A 496 -0.40 -32.38 -2.68
CA ALA A 496 -0.82 -33.38 -1.70
C ALA A 496 0.36 -33.87 -0.84
N ASP A 497 0.10 -34.16 0.43
CA ASP A 497 1.04 -34.89 1.29
C ASP A 497 1.33 -36.28 0.65
N ALA A 498 2.60 -36.71 0.68
CA ALA A 498 3.03 -37.99 0.12
C ALA A 498 2.49 -39.20 0.91
#